data_AF-A0A376VZG9-F1
#
_entry.id   AF-A0A376VZG9-F1
#
_cell.length_a   1.000
_cell.length_b   1.000
_cell.length_c   1.000
_cell.angle_alpha   90.00
_cell.angle_beta   90.00
_cell.angle_gamma   90.00
#
_symmetry.space_group_name_H-M   'P 1'
#
loop_
_entity.id
_entity.type
_entity.pdbx_description
1 polymer ?
#
loop_
_entity_poly.entity_id
_entity_poly.type
_entity_poly.pdbx_seq_one_letter_code
_entity_poly.pdbx_strand_id
1 'polypeptide(L)'
;MRLAPLYRNALLLTGLLLSGIAAVQAADWPRQITDSRGTHTLESQPQRIVSTSVTLTGSLLAIDAPVIASGATTPNNRVADDQGFLRQWSKVAKERKLQRLYIGEPSAEAVAAQMPDLILISATGGDSALALYDQLSTIAPTLIINYDDKSWQSLLTQLGEITGHEKQAAERIAQFDKQLAAAKEQIKLPPQPVTAIVYTAAAHSANLWTPESAQGQMLEQLGFTLAKLPAG
;
A
#
# COMPACT_ATOMS: atom_id res chain seq x y z
N MET A 1 33.62 31.38 -73.61
CA MET A 1 32.25 30.91 -73.87
C MET A 1 32.27 29.40 -74.12
N ARG A 2 31.78 28.60 -73.16
CA ARG A 2 31.02 27.35 -73.34
C ARG A 2 30.86 26.69 -71.96
N LEU A 3 29.60 26.50 -71.58
CA LEU A 3 29.12 25.88 -70.36
C LEU A 3 29.29 24.35 -70.39
N ALA A 4 29.50 23.75 -69.22
CA ALA A 4 29.12 22.37 -68.92
C ALA A 4 28.83 22.20 -67.40
N PRO A 5 27.97 21.23 -67.00
CA PRO A 5 27.02 21.42 -65.89
C PRO A 5 27.07 20.36 -64.77
N LEU A 6 26.30 20.61 -63.67
CA LEU A 6 25.62 19.67 -62.73
C LEU A 6 26.51 18.61 -62.03
N TYR A 7 26.44 18.38 -60.71
CA TYR A 7 25.42 17.59 -60.00
C TYR A 7 25.57 17.87 -58.48
N ARG A 8 24.54 18.44 -57.83
CA ARG A 8 23.55 17.76 -56.95
C ARG A 8 24.12 17.23 -55.62
N ASN A 9 23.90 18.06 -54.60
CA ASN A 9 24.06 17.83 -53.17
C ASN A 9 23.55 16.45 -52.70
N ALA A 10 24.43 15.70 -52.05
CA ALA A 10 24.08 14.56 -51.21
C ALA A 10 24.68 14.80 -49.82
N LEU A 11 23.85 15.16 -48.84
CA LEU A 11 24.17 14.95 -47.42
C LEU A 11 22.84 14.95 -46.64
N LEU A 12 22.26 13.76 -46.44
CA LEU A 12 21.18 13.52 -45.49
C LEU A 12 21.83 13.15 -44.16
N LEU A 13 21.80 14.08 -43.20
CA LEU A 13 22.09 13.81 -41.79
C LEU A 13 20.89 13.08 -41.17
N THR A 14 21.04 11.79 -40.86
CA THR A 14 20.16 11.09 -39.91
C THR A 14 20.64 11.38 -38.50
N GLY A 15 19.91 12.25 -37.79
CA GLY A 15 20.07 12.48 -36.36
C GLY A 15 19.50 11.31 -35.55
N LEU A 16 20.35 10.67 -34.75
CA LEU A 16 19.96 9.65 -33.79
C LEU A 16 19.60 10.36 -32.47
N LEU A 17 18.32 10.66 -32.28
CA LEU A 17 17.77 11.09 -30.98
C LEU A 17 17.64 9.84 -30.09
N LEU A 18 18.64 9.59 -29.23
CA LEU A 18 18.45 8.70 -28.09
C LEU A 18 17.58 9.42 -27.05
N SER A 19 16.27 9.18 -27.11
CA SER A 19 15.38 9.47 -25.98
C SER A 19 15.73 8.51 -24.84
N GLY A 20 16.39 9.03 -23.81
CA GLY A 20 16.61 8.33 -22.55
C GLY A 20 15.28 8.09 -21.84
N ILE A 21 14.70 6.91 -22.05
CA ILE A 21 13.72 6.36 -21.12
C ILE A 21 14.52 5.97 -19.88
N ALA A 22 14.43 6.77 -18.82
CA ALA A 22 14.86 6.34 -17.50
C ALA A 22 13.95 5.16 -17.12
N ALA A 23 14.41 3.95 -17.39
CA ALA A 23 13.84 2.76 -16.79
C ALA A 23 14.00 2.93 -15.28
N VAL A 24 12.89 2.99 -14.55
CA VAL A 24 12.90 2.74 -13.11
C VAL A 24 13.40 1.31 -12.96
N GLN A 25 14.70 1.14 -12.72
CA GLN A 25 15.26 -0.16 -12.38
C GLN A 25 14.64 -0.54 -11.03
N ALA A 26 13.87 -1.62 -11.03
CA ALA A 26 13.59 -2.33 -9.79
C ALA A 26 14.96 -2.65 -9.16
N ALA A 27 15.19 -2.28 -7.91
CA ALA A 27 16.45 -2.60 -7.25
C ALA A 27 16.67 -4.12 -7.28
N ASP A 28 17.87 -4.57 -7.66
CA ASP A 28 18.18 -6.00 -7.62
C ASP A 28 18.17 -6.52 -6.16
N TRP A 29 17.91 -7.81 -5.97
CA TRP A 29 17.99 -8.48 -4.67
C TRP A 29 19.45 -8.91 -4.40
N PRO A 30 19.93 -8.94 -3.14
CA PRO A 30 19.21 -8.69 -1.89
C PRO A 30 18.92 -7.21 -1.62
N ARG A 31 17.88 -6.93 -0.84
CA ARG A 31 17.47 -5.56 -0.46
C ARG A 31 17.45 -5.39 1.05
N GLN A 32 17.86 -4.21 1.52
CA GLN A 32 17.77 -3.83 2.93
C GLN A 32 16.54 -2.95 3.16
N ILE A 33 15.69 -3.36 4.09
CA ILE A 33 14.49 -2.63 4.50
C ILE A 33 14.62 -2.29 5.98
N THR A 34 14.43 -1.02 6.33
CA THR A 34 14.44 -0.59 7.72
C THR A 34 13.02 -0.45 8.26
N ASP A 35 12.79 -0.99 9.44
CA ASP A 35 11.58 -0.79 10.23
C ASP A 35 11.90 -0.38 11.67
N SER A 36 10.89 -0.38 12.55
CA SER A 36 11.03 -0.02 13.96
C SER A 36 11.96 -0.92 14.79
N ARG A 37 12.30 -2.12 14.30
CA ARG A 37 13.19 -3.10 14.94
C ARG A 37 14.59 -3.12 14.34
N GLY A 38 14.84 -2.32 13.30
CA GLY A 38 16.16 -2.18 12.67
C GLY A 38 16.11 -2.47 11.18
N THR A 39 17.26 -2.83 10.62
CA THR A 39 17.39 -3.15 9.19
C THR A 39 17.30 -4.66 8.97
N HIS A 40 16.44 -5.05 8.05
CA HIS A 40 16.19 -6.42 7.63
C HIS A 40 16.70 -6.62 6.21
N THR A 41 17.37 -7.74 5.97
CA THR A 41 17.77 -8.12 4.61
C THR A 41 16.74 -9.08 4.04
N LEU A 42 16.18 -8.73 2.90
CA LEU A 42 15.38 -9.61 2.08
C LEU A 42 16.29 -10.14 0.96
N GLU A 43 16.59 -11.44 1.00
CA GLU A 43 17.56 -12.07 0.09
C GLU A 43 17.04 -12.19 -1.36
N SER A 44 15.71 -12.28 -1.51
CA SER A 44 15.05 -12.44 -2.80
C SER A 44 13.63 -11.88 -2.76
N GLN A 45 13.00 -11.72 -3.93
CA GLN A 45 11.64 -11.22 -4.01
C GLN A 45 10.65 -12.15 -3.29
N PRO A 46 9.91 -11.65 -2.28
CA PRO A 46 8.91 -12.46 -1.57
C PRO A 46 7.86 -13.04 -2.52
N GLN A 47 7.63 -14.35 -2.43
CA GLN A 47 6.64 -15.10 -3.22
C GLN A 47 5.52 -15.69 -2.35
N ARG A 48 5.69 -15.73 -1.02
CA ARG A 48 4.79 -16.33 -0.05
C ARG A 48 4.60 -15.39 1.13
N ILE A 49 3.85 -14.31 0.88
CA ILE A 49 3.64 -13.27 1.88
C ILE A 49 2.50 -13.67 2.82
N VAL A 50 2.77 -13.63 4.12
CA VAL A 50 1.75 -13.70 5.16
C VAL A 50 1.55 -12.30 5.75
N SER A 51 0.32 -11.81 5.73
CA SER A 51 -0.05 -10.58 6.44
C SER A 51 -0.82 -10.91 7.71
N THR A 52 -0.30 -10.50 8.86
CA THR A 52 -1.03 -10.66 10.12
C THR A 52 -2.10 -9.59 10.32
N SER A 53 -2.06 -8.52 9.53
CA SER A 53 -3.01 -7.41 9.58
C SER A 53 -4.02 -7.48 8.42
N VAL A 54 -5.30 -7.56 8.79
CA VAL A 54 -6.42 -7.49 7.83
C VAL A 54 -6.44 -6.13 7.10
N THR A 55 -5.95 -5.07 7.75
CA THR A 55 -5.86 -3.73 7.17
C THR A 55 -4.78 -3.65 6.09
N LEU A 56 -3.56 -4.11 6.38
CA LEU A 56 -2.44 -4.12 5.42
C LEU A 56 -2.70 -5.01 4.21
N THR A 57 -3.47 -6.09 4.40
CA THR A 57 -3.81 -7.06 3.34
C THR A 57 -4.50 -6.39 2.14
N GLY A 58 -5.37 -5.41 2.39
CA GLY A 58 -6.04 -4.69 1.30
C GLY A 58 -5.06 -3.98 0.35
N SER A 59 -4.05 -3.30 0.92
CA SER A 59 -3.01 -2.61 0.16
C SER A 59 -2.12 -3.58 -0.62
N LEU A 60 -1.75 -4.72 0.00
CA LEU A 60 -0.96 -5.75 -0.68
C LEU A 60 -1.71 -6.34 -1.88
N LEU A 61 -3.00 -6.63 -1.72
CA LEU A 61 -3.84 -7.12 -2.82
C LEU A 61 -3.94 -6.10 -3.96
N ALA A 62 -3.97 -4.81 -3.64
CA ALA A 62 -4.10 -3.71 -4.60
C ALA A 62 -2.88 -3.52 -5.51
N ILE A 63 -1.70 -4.02 -5.11
CA ILE A 63 -0.45 -4.01 -5.91
C ILE A 63 -0.08 -5.38 -6.47
N ASP A 64 -1.03 -6.33 -6.44
CA ASP A 64 -0.83 -7.70 -6.91
C ASP A 64 0.27 -8.49 -6.17
N ALA A 65 0.64 -8.09 -4.95
CA ALA A 65 1.62 -8.81 -4.16
C ALA A 65 1.14 -10.24 -3.85
N PRO A 66 2.05 -11.25 -3.80
CA PRO A 66 1.70 -12.66 -3.64
C PRO A 66 1.39 -13.02 -2.18
N VAL A 67 0.30 -12.45 -1.65
CA VAL A 67 -0.21 -12.75 -0.32
C VAL A 67 -0.94 -14.09 -0.33
N ILE A 68 -0.46 -15.03 0.47
CA ILE A 68 -1.02 -16.39 0.56
C ILE A 68 -1.99 -16.54 1.72
N ALA A 69 -1.80 -15.77 2.80
CA ALA A 69 -2.69 -15.80 3.95
C ALA A 69 -2.76 -14.46 4.69
N SER A 70 -3.90 -14.24 5.33
CA SER A 70 -4.21 -13.00 6.05
C SER A 70 -4.89 -13.26 7.39
N GLY A 71 -4.59 -12.42 8.39
CA GLY A 71 -5.43 -12.28 9.58
C GLY A 71 -6.83 -11.77 9.21
N ALA A 72 -7.83 -12.10 10.02
CA ALA A 72 -9.20 -11.66 9.79
C ALA A 72 -9.80 -11.00 11.03
N THR A 73 -10.79 -10.14 10.81
CA THR A 73 -11.63 -9.59 11.87
C THR A 73 -12.86 -10.49 12.10
N THR A 74 -13.72 -10.14 13.05
CA THR A 74 -14.96 -10.87 13.33
C THR A 74 -15.81 -11.01 12.07
N PRO A 75 -16.10 -12.24 11.60
CA PRO A 75 -16.89 -12.45 10.39
C PRO A 75 -18.30 -11.89 10.48
N ASN A 76 -18.88 -11.60 9.31
CA ASN A 76 -20.26 -11.13 9.13
C ASN A 76 -20.60 -9.85 9.89
N ASN A 77 -19.59 -9.07 10.30
CA ASN A 77 -19.81 -7.74 10.83
C ASN A 77 -20.14 -6.74 9.69
N ARG A 78 -20.35 -5.47 10.05
CA ARG A 78 -20.71 -4.42 9.09
C ARG A 78 -19.69 -4.25 7.96
N VAL A 79 -18.40 -4.45 8.24
CA VAL A 79 -17.29 -4.13 7.33
C VAL A 79 -16.64 -5.37 6.72
N ALA A 80 -16.92 -6.56 7.24
CA ALA A 80 -16.29 -7.82 6.85
C ALA A 80 -17.29 -8.86 6.35
N ASP A 81 -16.80 -9.77 5.50
CA ASP A 81 -17.56 -10.89 4.95
C ASP A 81 -17.60 -12.12 5.89
N ASP A 82 -18.03 -13.26 5.36
CA ASP A 82 -18.15 -14.53 6.10
C ASP A 82 -16.81 -15.16 6.50
N GLN A 83 -15.70 -14.74 5.89
CA GLN A 83 -14.36 -15.09 6.31
C GLN A 83 -13.79 -14.09 7.33
N GLY A 84 -14.37 -12.90 7.47
CA GLY A 84 -13.79 -11.83 8.28
C GLY A 84 -12.81 -10.97 7.50
N PHE A 85 -12.81 -11.08 6.16
CA PHE A 85 -12.08 -10.21 5.26
C PHE A 85 -12.88 -8.96 4.95
N LEU A 86 -12.22 -7.81 4.78
CA LEU A 86 -12.95 -6.56 4.57
C LEU A 86 -13.67 -6.59 3.22
N ARG A 87 -14.94 -6.22 3.22
CA ARG A 87 -15.83 -6.28 2.04
C ARG A 87 -15.30 -5.54 0.83
N GLN A 88 -14.45 -4.53 1.04
CA GLN A 88 -13.84 -3.73 -0.02
C GLN A 88 -12.91 -4.55 -0.92
N TRP A 89 -12.28 -5.61 -0.40
CA TRP A 89 -11.32 -6.43 -1.14
C TRP A 89 -11.61 -7.94 -1.06
N SER A 90 -12.58 -8.37 -0.26
CA SER A 90 -12.79 -9.80 0.00
C SER A 90 -13.13 -10.64 -1.23
N LYS A 91 -13.81 -10.05 -2.23
CA LYS A 91 -14.04 -10.70 -3.52
C LYS A 91 -12.71 -11.07 -4.22
N VAL A 92 -11.75 -10.13 -4.25
CA VAL A 92 -10.42 -10.35 -4.83
C VAL A 92 -9.65 -11.41 -4.03
N ALA A 93 -9.73 -11.36 -2.69
CA ALA A 93 -9.12 -12.37 -1.84
C ALA A 93 -9.66 -13.78 -2.13
N LYS A 94 -10.98 -13.92 -2.32
CA LYS A 94 -11.60 -15.20 -2.69
C LYS A 94 -11.14 -15.70 -4.06
N GLU A 95 -11.07 -14.82 -5.06
CA GLU A 95 -10.58 -15.14 -6.40
C GLU A 95 -9.11 -15.60 -6.37
N ARG A 96 -8.28 -14.96 -5.53
CA ARG A 96 -6.88 -15.32 -5.32
C ARG A 96 -6.67 -16.46 -4.32
N LYS A 97 -7.75 -17.07 -3.82
CA LYS A 97 -7.73 -18.19 -2.85
C LYS A 97 -6.94 -17.88 -1.58
N LEU A 98 -6.96 -16.61 -1.16
CA LEU A 98 -6.31 -16.13 0.05
C LEU A 98 -6.81 -16.93 1.27
N GLN A 99 -5.88 -17.50 2.02
CA GLN A 99 -6.22 -18.26 3.22
C GLN A 99 -6.45 -17.34 4.40
N ARG A 100 -7.42 -17.68 5.24
CA ARG A 100 -7.62 -17.02 6.52
C ARG A 100 -6.79 -17.74 7.59
N LEU A 101 -5.95 -17.00 8.31
CA LEU A 101 -5.11 -17.54 9.39
C LEU A 101 -5.91 -17.77 10.68
N TYR A 102 -6.52 -16.70 11.18
CA TYR A 102 -7.22 -16.64 12.47
C TYR A 102 -8.22 -15.49 12.46
N ILE A 103 -9.10 -15.45 13.47
CA ILE A 103 -10.01 -14.33 13.73
C ILE A 103 -9.57 -13.64 15.01
N GLY A 104 -9.27 -12.34 14.94
CA GLY A 104 -8.91 -11.53 16.10
C GLY A 104 -7.49 -11.81 16.60
N GLU A 105 -7.31 -12.84 17.42
CA GLU A 105 -6.05 -13.10 18.11
C GLU A 105 -5.01 -13.78 17.21
N PRO A 106 -3.76 -13.26 17.14
CA PRO A 106 -2.73 -13.79 16.28
C PRO A 106 -2.17 -15.13 16.77
N SER A 107 -1.79 -16.00 15.83
CA SER A 107 -1.23 -17.33 16.11
C SER A 107 0.05 -17.57 15.30
N ALA A 108 1.17 -17.73 16.00
CA ALA A 108 2.46 -18.06 15.36
C ALA A 108 2.43 -19.44 14.69
N GLU A 109 1.74 -20.43 15.28
CA GLU A 109 1.57 -21.77 14.70
C GLU A 109 0.81 -21.72 13.37
N ALA A 110 -0.29 -20.94 13.30
CA ALA A 110 -1.06 -20.76 12.08
C ALA A 110 -0.21 -20.11 10.98
N VAL A 111 0.65 -19.15 11.33
CA VAL A 111 1.60 -18.52 10.40
C VAL A 111 2.67 -19.51 9.95
N ALA A 112 3.26 -20.28 10.87
CA ALA A 112 4.29 -21.28 10.57
C ALA A 112 3.78 -22.34 9.58
N ALA A 113 2.53 -22.78 9.74
CA ALA A 113 1.89 -23.75 8.85
C ALA A 113 1.78 -23.26 7.39
N GLN A 114 1.85 -21.94 7.15
CA GLN A 114 1.84 -21.38 5.79
C GLN A 114 3.21 -21.40 5.12
N MET A 115 4.30 -21.66 5.84
CA MET A 115 5.67 -21.57 5.32
C MET A 115 5.91 -20.27 4.51
N PRO A 116 5.77 -19.09 5.13
CA PRO A 116 5.99 -17.81 4.46
C PRO A 116 7.47 -17.57 4.16
N ASP A 117 7.74 -16.71 3.18
CA ASP A 117 9.06 -16.11 2.96
C ASP A 117 9.13 -14.63 3.39
N LEU A 118 7.98 -14.03 3.72
CA LEU A 118 7.86 -12.71 4.34
C LEU A 118 6.62 -12.66 5.23
N ILE A 119 6.76 -12.12 6.43
CA ILE A 119 5.66 -11.84 7.35
C ILE A 119 5.55 -10.32 7.55
N LEU A 120 4.34 -9.78 7.39
CA LEU A 120 4.04 -8.38 7.63
C LEU A 120 3.14 -8.21 8.85
N ILE A 121 3.56 -7.34 9.77
CA ILE A 121 2.87 -6.99 11.01
C ILE A 121 2.50 -5.51 10.99
N SER A 122 1.29 -5.15 11.42
CA SER A 122 0.96 -3.75 11.70
C SER A 122 1.58 -3.30 13.03
N ALA A 123 2.16 -2.10 13.06
CA ALA A 123 2.76 -1.54 14.28
C ALA A 123 1.74 -1.21 15.39
N THR A 124 0.47 -1.08 15.02
CA THR A 124 -0.60 -0.46 15.80
C THR A 124 -1.94 -1.05 15.37
N GLY A 125 -3.00 -0.77 16.12
CA GLY A 125 -4.36 -1.23 15.87
C GLY A 125 -4.66 -2.61 16.47
N GLY A 126 -5.96 -2.96 16.47
CA GLY A 126 -6.44 -4.23 17.00
C GLY A 126 -6.09 -5.45 16.14
N ASP A 127 -5.48 -5.25 14.98
CA ASP A 127 -4.97 -6.32 14.11
C ASP A 127 -3.43 -6.47 14.19
N SER A 128 -2.79 -5.80 15.16
CA SER A 128 -1.36 -5.89 15.38
C SER A 128 -0.96 -7.22 16.03
N ALA A 129 -0.02 -7.91 15.40
CA ALA A 129 0.65 -9.09 15.95
C ALA A 129 2.02 -8.77 16.59
N LEU A 130 2.27 -7.52 16.98
CA LEU A 130 3.58 -7.07 17.48
C LEU A 130 4.07 -7.87 18.71
N ALA A 131 3.14 -8.32 19.56
CA ALA A 131 3.44 -9.17 20.72
C ALA A 131 4.06 -10.53 20.33
N LEU A 132 3.85 -10.99 19.09
CA LEU A 132 4.40 -12.25 18.57
C LEU A 132 5.65 -12.05 17.71
N TYR A 133 6.21 -10.83 17.63
CA TYR A 133 7.32 -10.51 16.72
C TYR A 133 8.49 -11.50 16.83
N ASP A 134 8.93 -11.86 18.03
CA ASP A 134 10.09 -12.74 18.23
C ASP A 134 9.81 -14.18 17.72
N GLN A 135 8.57 -14.65 17.91
CA GLN A 135 8.14 -15.96 17.39
C GLN A 135 8.03 -15.94 15.87
N LEU A 136 7.43 -14.87 15.31
CA LEU A 136 7.24 -14.72 13.87
C LEU A 136 8.58 -14.54 13.14
N SER A 137 9.53 -13.82 13.72
CA SER A 137 10.89 -13.64 13.19
C SER A 137 11.69 -14.93 13.14
N THR A 138 11.33 -15.94 13.95
CA THR A 138 11.94 -17.28 13.89
C THR A 138 11.39 -18.09 12.70
N ILE A 139 10.21 -17.75 12.18
CA ILE A 139 9.57 -18.46 11.07
C ILE A 139 10.08 -17.95 9.72
N ALA A 140 10.12 -16.62 9.53
CA ALA A 140 10.54 -15.96 8.29
C ALA A 140 10.90 -14.49 8.56
N PRO A 141 11.59 -13.79 7.63
CA PRO A 141 11.78 -12.34 7.69
C PRO A 141 10.47 -11.63 8.03
N THR A 142 10.48 -10.85 9.12
CA THR A 142 9.28 -10.24 9.69
C THR A 142 9.46 -8.73 9.77
N LEU A 143 8.63 -7.99 9.03
CA LEU A 143 8.64 -6.53 8.98
C LEU A 143 7.44 -5.94 9.70
N ILE A 144 7.69 -4.88 10.47
CA ILE A 144 6.67 -4.09 11.15
C ILE A 144 6.38 -2.84 10.33
N ILE A 145 5.13 -2.70 9.89
CA ILE A 145 4.66 -1.60 9.06
C ILE A 145 3.74 -0.71 9.88
N ASN A 146 4.12 0.56 10.06
CA ASN A 146 3.24 1.55 10.64
C ASN A 146 2.39 2.19 9.54
N TYR A 147 1.06 2.09 9.67
CA TYR A 147 0.12 2.70 8.74
C TYR A 147 -0.55 3.98 9.29
N ASP A 148 -0.39 4.29 10.58
CA ASP A 148 -1.12 5.40 11.24
C ASP A 148 -0.48 6.78 11.02
N ASP A 149 0.79 6.83 10.61
CA ASP A 149 1.58 8.06 10.47
C ASP A 149 1.83 8.47 9.01
N LYS A 150 1.16 7.81 8.05
CA LYS A 150 1.43 7.97 6.61
C LYS A 150 0.14 7.99 5.80
N SER A 151 0.22 8.56 4.59
CA SER A 151 -0.83 8.44 3.59
C SER A 151 -0.97 6.99 3.12
N TRP A 152 -2.15 6.62 2.60
CA TRP A 152 -2.31 5.30 1.98
C TRP A 152 -1.41 5.16 0.73
N GLN A 153 -1.12 6.24 0.00
CA GLN A 153 -0.17 6.23 -1.12
C GLN A 153 1.25 5.91 -0.63
N SER A 154 1.69 6.55 0.45
CA SER A 154 3.03 6.33 1.02
C SER A 154 3.18 4.91 1.56
N LEU A 155 2.14 4.40 2.25
CA LEU A 155 2.08 3.00 2.65
C LEU A 155 2.16 2.07 1.43
N LEU A 156 1.42 2.36 0.36
CA LEU A 156 1.42 1.53 -0.84
C LEU A 156 2.79 1.52 -1.54
N THR A 157 3.46 2.67 -1.61
CA THR A 157 4.84 2.77 -2.11
C THR A 157 5.79 1.93 -1.28
N GLN A 158 5.74 2.04 0.05
CA GLN A 158 6.58 1.24 0.96
C GLN A 158 6.35 -0.26 0.77
N LEU A 159 5.09 -0.70 0.66
CA LEU A 159 4.76 -2.10 0.39
C LEU A 159 5.25 -2.55 -0.99
N GLY A 160 5.20 -1.66 -2.00
CA GLY A 160 5.80 -1.91 -3.32
C GLY A 160 7.30 -2.15 -3.23
N GLU A 161 8.04 -1.33 -2.50
CA GLU A 161 9.50 -1.48 -2.31
C GLU A 161 9.86 -2.79 -1.59
N ILE A 162 9.10 -3.14 -0.54
CA ILE A 162 9.29 -4.37 0.23
C ILE A 162 9.05 -5.62 -0.61
N THR A 163 8.04 -5.58 -1.48
CA THR A 163 7.59 -6.76 -2.23
C THR A 163 8.14 -6.83 -3.66
N GLY A 164 8.87 -5.81 -4.13
CA GLY A 164 9.30 -5.68 -5.52
C GLY A 164 8.16 -5.39 -6.50
N HIS A 165 7.12 -4.69 -6.05
CA HIS A 165 5.93 -4.31 -6.82
C HIS A 165 5.81 -2.78 -6.95
N GLU A 166 6.94 -2.07 -7.03
CA GLU A 166 7.00 -0.60 -7.11
C GLU A 166 6.26 -0.06 -8.33
N LYS A 167 6.35 -0.77 -9.46
CA LYS A 167 5.64 -0.41 -10.69
C LYS A 167 4.13 -0.48 -10.48
N GLN A 168 3.62 -1.57 -9.91
CA GLN A 168 2.20 -1.75 -9.60
C GLN A 168 1.72 -0.70 -8.60
N ALA A 169 2.51 -0.41 -7.57
CA ALA A 169 2.22 0.65 -6.61
C ALA A 169 2.10 2.02 -7.29
N ALA A 170 3.10 2.40 -8.11
CA ALA A 170 3.09 3.67 -8.84
C ALA A 170 1.91 3.78 -9.82
N GLU A 171 1.61 2.72 -10.56
CA GLU A 171 0.47 2.68 -11.49
C GLU A 171 -0.86 2.81 -10.73
N ARG A 172 -1.00 2.11 -9.59
CA ARG A 172 -2.22 2.15 -8.78
C ARG A 172 -2.45 3.53 -8.17
N ILE A 173 -1.39 4.17 -7.67
CA ILE A 173 -1.42 5.55 -7.15
C ILE A 173 -1.82 6.51 -8.28
N ALA A 174 -1.17 6.43 -9.44
CA ALA A 174 -1.46 7.32 -10.57
C ALA A 174 -2.90 7.17 -11.09
N GLN A 175 -3.44 5.95 -11.10
CA GLN A 175 -4.85 5.72 -11.46
C GLN A 175 -5.81 6.34 -10.44
N PHE A 176 -5.52 6.16 -9.15
CA PHE A 176 -6.33 6.74 -8.09
C PHE A 176 -6.30 8.27 -8.14
N ASP A 177 -5.13 8.88 -8.30
CA ASP A 177 -4.98 10.34 -8.34
C ASP A 177 -5.77 10.95 -9.51
N LYS A 178 -5.82 10.27 -10.66
CA LYS A 178 -6.69 10.68 -11.78
C LYS A 178 -8.17 10.59 -11.42
N GLN A 179 -8.61 9.51 -10.78
CA GLN A 179 -9.99 9.34 -10.34
C GLN A 179 -10.37 10.41 -9.29
N LEU A 180 -9.45 10.73 -8.40
CA LEU A 180 -9.60 11.70 -7.34
C LEU A 180 -9.72 13.13 -7.90
N ALA A 181 -8.86 13.49 -8.86
CA ALA A 181 -8.95 14.77 -9.56
C ALA A 181 -10.31 14.93 -10.27
N ALA A 182 -10.76 13.89 -10.99
CA ALA A 182 -12.07 13.89 -11.64
C ALA A 182 -13.21 14.00 -10.62
N ALA A 183 -13.14 13.30 -9.49
CA ALA A 183 -14.14 13.38 -8.44
C ALA A 183 -14.20 14.77 -7.80
N LYS A 184 -13.04 15.39 -7.55
CA LYS A 184 -12.94 16.74 -6.99
C LYS A 184 -13.64 17.78 -7.86
N GLU A 185 -13.57 17.66 -9.19
CA GLU A 185 -14.26 18.55 -10.13
C GLU A 185 -15.79 18.33 -10.16
N GLN A 186 -16.26 17.15 -9.76
CA GLN A 186 -17.67 16.77 -9.84
C GLN A 186 -18.45 17.03 -8.55
N ILE A 187 -17.76 17.19 -7.41
CA ILE A 187 -18.39 17.39 -6.11
C ILE A 187 -18.49 18.88 -5.74
N LYS A 188 -19.54 19.22 -4.99
CA LYS A 188 -19.65 20.52 -4.31
C LYS A 188 -19.50 20.30 -2.82
N LEU A 189 -18.54 21.00 -2.23
CA LEU A 189 -18.27 20.88 -0.81
C LEU A 189 -19.22 21.75 0.01
N PRO A 190 -19.61 21.31 1.22
CA PRO A 190 -20.32 22.17 2.17
C PRO A 190 -19.41 23.31 2.65
N PRO A 191 -19.96 24.33 3.34
CA PRO A 191 -19.15 25.36 3.98
C PRO A 191 -18.02 24.76 4.81
N GLN A 192 -16.82 25.28 4.62
CA GLN A 192 -15.57 24.83 5.26
C GLN A 192 -15.25 25.72 6.48
N PRO A 193 -14.47 25.24 7.47
CA PRO A 193 -13.79 23.94 7.53
C PRO A 193 -14.69 22.79 8.02
N VAL A 194 -14.24 21.55 7.81
CA VAL A 194 -14.88 20.33 8.33
C VAL A 194 -13.94 19.51 9.21
N THR A 195 -14.45 18.52 9.95
CA THR A 195 -13.63 17.55 10.70
C THR A 195 -14.20 16.15 10.52
N ALA A 196 -13.33 15.14 10.47
CA ALA A 196 -13.72 13.74 10.43
C ALA A 196 -13.47 13.07 11.79
N ILE A 197 -14.51 12.44 12.34
CA ILE A 197 -14.46 11.79 13.64
C ILE A 197 -15.16 10.43 13.59
N VAL A 198 -14.70 9.50 14.41
CA VAL A 198 -15.42 8.27 14.73
C VAL A 198 -15.72 8.30 16.22
N TYR A 199 -17.00 8.36 16.58
CA TYR A 199 -17.45 8.26 17.96
C TYR A 199 -18.12 6.90 18.17
N THR A 200 -17.58 6.10 19.09
CA THR A 200 -18.09 4.77 19.41
C THR A 200 -18.62 4.77 20.84
N ALA A 201 -19.91 5.06 21.00
CA ALA A 201 -20.55 5.16 22.32
C ALA A 201 -20.37 3.88 23.16
N ALA A 202 -20.51 2.71 22.55
CA ALA A 202 -20.39 1.41 23.23
C ALA A 202 -18.98 1.13 23.76
N ALA A 203 -17.94 1.71 23.16
CA ALA A 203 -16.55 1.55 23.57
C ALA A 203 -16.05 2.73 24.42
N HIS A 204 -16.92 3.70 24.73
CA HIS A 204 -16.58 4.95 25.40
C HIS A 204 -15.35 5.65 24.79
N SER A 205 -15.20 5.59 23.46
CA SER A 205 -14.03 6.07 22.75
C SER A 205 -14.39 6.96 21.56
N ALA A 206 -13.49 7.89 21.25
CA ALA A 206 -13.59 8.79 20.12
C ALA A 206 -12.22 8.92 19.44
N ASN A 207 -12.18 8.74 18.14
CA ASN A 207 -11.00 9.00 17.33
C ASN A 207 -11.26 10.23 16.46
N LEU A 208 -10.35 11.20 16.52
CA LEU A 208 -10.39 12.41 15.71
C LEU A 208 -9.28 12.33 14.66
N TRP A 209 -9.65 12.48 13.40
CA TRP A 209 -8.67 12.46 12.31
C TRP A 209 -8.12 13.85 12.06
N THR A 210 -6.81 13.92 11.87
CA THR A 210 -6.05 15.16 11.64
C THR A 210 -5.62 15.25 10.17
N PRO A 211 -5.10 16.42 9.72
CA PRO A 211 -4.46 16.52 8.41
C PRO A 211 -3.30 15.55 8.19
N GLU A 212 -2.69 15.02 9.25
CA GLU A 212 -1.58 14.06 9.17
C GLU A 212 -2.09 12.62 8.95
N SER A 213 -3.32 12.30 9.35
CA SER A 213 -3.91 10.97 9.19
C SER A 213 -4.22 10.67 7.72
N ALA A 214 -4.14 9.40 7.31
CA ALA A 214 -4.49 8.96 5.95
C ALA A 214 -5.90 9.42 5.50
N GLN A 215 -6.88 9.36 6.41
CA GLN A 215 -8.25 9.80 6.17
C GLN A 215 -8.32 11.32 5.94
N GLY A 216 -7.53 12.10 6.69
CA GLY A 216 -7.50 13.55 6.55
C GLY A 216 -6.85 13.97 5.23
N GLN A 217 -5.72 13.38 4.89
CA GLN A 217 -5.03 13.64 3.61
C GLN A 217 -5.92 13.30 2.41
N MET A 218 -6.67 12.19 2.45
CA MET A 218 -7.62 11.86 1.39
C MET A 218 -8.73 12.92 1.26
N LEU A 219 -9.27 13.41 2.37
CA LEU A 219 -10.28 14.48 2.36
C LEU A 219 -9.70 15.78 1.79
N GLU A 220 -8.48 16.15 2.16
CA GLU A 220 -7.79 17.33 1.59
C GLU A 220 -7.55 17.20 0.09
N GLN A 221 -7.17 16.00 -0.36
CA GLN A 221 -7.02 15.74 -1.79
C GLN A 221 -8.35 15.89 -2.55
N LEU A 222 -9.49 15.50 -1.96
CA LEU A 222 -10.84 15.78 -2.47
C LEU A 222 -11.23 17.27 -2.41
N GLY A 223 -10.42 18.12 -1.77
CA GLY A 223 -10.63 19.56 -1.66
C GLY A 223 -11.25 20.04 -0.35
N PHE A 224 -11.52 19.15 0.60
CA PHE A 224 -11.95 19.57 1.94
C PHE A 224 -10.81 20.27 2.67
N THR A 225 -11.14 21.18 3.59
CA THR A 225 -10.20 21.81 4.51
C THR A 225 -10.51 21.30 5.90
N LEU A 226 -9.57 20.56 6.49
CA LEU A 226 -9.75 20.06 7.85
C LEU A 226 -9.53 21.16 8.90
N ALA A 227 -10.42 21.23 9.89
CA ALA A 227 -10.29 22.14 11.00
C ALA A 227 -9.08 21.78 11.87
N LYS A 228 -8.38 22.81 12.36
CA LYS A 228 -7.30 22.63 13.33
C LYS A 228 -7.90 22.22 14.68
N LEU A 229 -7.33 21.21 15.32
CA LEU A 229 -7.73 20.84 16.67
C LEU A 229 -7.51 22.04 17.62
N PRO A 230 -8.44 22.34 18.53
CA PRO A 230 -8.23 23.37 19.55
C PRO A 230 -6.98 23.03 20.37
N ALA A 231 -6.21 24.05 20.75
CA ALA A 231 -5.11 23.85 21.69
C ALA A 231 -5.69 23.30 23.01
N GLY A 232 -5.13 22.18 23.46
CA GLY A 232 -5.44 21.60 24.78
C GLY A 232 -4.92 22.44 25.93
#